data_AF-A0A9D4QI51-F1
#
_entry.id   AF-A0A9D4QI51-F1
#
_cell.length_a   1.000
_cell.length_b   1.000
_cell.length_c   1.000
_cell.angle_alpha   90.00
_cell.angle_beta   90.00
_cell.angle_gamma   90.00
#
_symmetry.space_group_name_H-M   'P 1'
#
loop_
_entity.id
_entity.type
_entity.pdbx_description
1 polymer ?
#
loop_
_entity_poly.entity_id
_entity_poly.type
_entity_poly.pdbx_seq_one_letter_code
_entity_poly.pdbx_strand_id
1 'polypeptide(L)'
;MDIMEGVTEIQRVLRCHDRAVKQIHILSDYMRSLSQQTFSSAMRGNFGHVMVLMLRQSVAEGTQKMFKIYRLRKWFSVQTVVHKLSLRFHWGQAMRLLTEMDGLYSLPSTGIIDKEDVAAQPWVVMTTEFHRND
;
A
#
# COMPACT_ATOMS: atom_id res chain seq x y z
N MET A 1 6.74 4.45 12.07
CA MET A 1 5.94 3.24 11.89
C MET A 1 6.80 2.02 12.13
N ASP A 2 6.66 1.44 13.31
CA ASP A 2 7.26 0.14 13.64
C ASP A 2 6.63 -0.98 12.77
N ILE A 3 7.33 -2.11 12.60
CA ILE A 3 6.82 -3.27 11.85
C ILE A 3 5.52 -3.77 12.49
N MET A 4 5.48 -3.88 13.82
CA MET A 4 4.30 -4.34 14.56
C MET A 4 3.13 -3.35 14.44
N GLU A 5 3.44 -2.05 14.42
CA GLU A 5 2.45 -0.99 14.17
C GLU A 5 1.87 -1.10 12.76
N GLY A 6 2.71 -1.34 11.75
CA GLY A 6 2.26 -1.54 10.37
C GLY A 6 1.42 -2.79 10.17
N VAL A 7 1.76 -3.91 10.83
CA VAL A 7 0.94 -5.14 10.82
C VAL A 7 -0.43 -4.87 11.45
N THR A 8 -0.47 -4.17 12.58
CA THR A 8 -1.71 -3.82 13.27
C THR A 8 -2.60 -2.92 12.39
N GLU A 9 -2.00 -1.96 11.70
CA GLU A 9 -2.70 -1.08 10.78
C GLU A 9 -3.25 -1.86 9.56
N ILE A 10 -2.47 -2.77 8.96
CA ILE A 10 -2.95 -3.64 7.88
C ILE A 10 -4.15 -4.47 8.34
N GLN A 11 -4.07 -5.10 9.51
CA GLN A 11 -5.19 -5.88 10.07
C GLN A 11 -6.43 -5.03 10.26
N ARG A 12 -6.29 -3.80 10.76
CA ARG A 12 -7.40 -2.86 10.95
C ARG A 12 -8.06 -2.52 9.61
N VAL A 13 -7.27 -2.19 8.60
CA VAL A 13 -7.77 -1.83 7.26
C VAL A 13 -8.45 -3.03 6.59
N LEU A 14 -7.88 -4.24 6.70
CA LEU A 14 -8.47 -5.47 6.17
C LEU A 14 -9.82 -5.78 6.83
N ARG A 15 -9.97 -5.62 8.15
CA ARG A 15 -11.28 -5.77 8.81
C ARG A 15 -12.32 -4.82 8.23
N CYS A 16 -11.95 -3.57 7.92
CA CYS A 16 -12.86 -2.63 7.25
C CYS A 16 -13.20 -3.06 5.83
N HIS A 17 -12.23 -3.58 5.07
CA HIS A 17 -12.44 -4.13 3.74
C HIS A 17 -13.43 -5.30 3.78
N ASP A 18 -13.26 -6.24 4.71
CA ASP A 18 -14.12 -7.43 4.81
C ASP A 18 -15.54 -7.08 5.25
N ARG A 19 -15.69 -6.09 6.14
CA ARG A 19 -17.02 -5.53 6.45
C ARG A 19 -17.70 -4.98 5.21
N ALA A 20 -16.96 -4.28 4.34
CA ALA A 20 -17.52 -3.76 3.09
C ALA A 20 -17.97 -4.90 2.14
N VAL A 21 -17.18 -5.99 2.05
CA VAL A 21 -17.56 -7.18 1.28
C VAL A 21 -18.87 -7.79 1.79
N LYS A 22 -19.02 -7.92 3.12
CA LYS A 22 -20.26 -8.41 3.72
C LYS A 22 -21.46 -7.53 3.38
N GLN A 23 -21.32 -6.21 3.46
CA GLN A 23 -22.38 -5.26 3.11
C GLN A 23 -22.76 -5.35 1.62
N ILE A 24 -21.79 -5.51 0.72
CA ILE A 24 -22.05 -5.71 -0.71
C ILE A 24 -22.90 -6.97 -0.94
N HIS A 25 -22.60 -8.06 -0.22
CA HIS A 25 -23.34 -9.32 -0.34
C HIS A 25 -24.78 -9.18 0.17
N ILE A 26 -24.96 -8.60 1.36
CA ILE A 26 -26.30 -8.32 1.94
C ILE A 26 -27.14 -7.49 0.96
N LEU A 27 -26.56 -6.45 0.37
CA LEU A 27 -27.26 -5.62 -0.62
C LEU A 27 -27.60 -6.39 -1.91
N SER A 28 -26.73 -7.30 -2.38
CA SER A 28 -27.03 -8.16 -3.53
C SER A 28 -28.24 -9.06 -3.26
N ASP A 29 -28.30 -9.68 -2.08
CA ASP A 29 -29.42 -10.54 -1.71
C ASP A 29 -30.72 -9.75 -1.54
N TYR A 30 -30.63 -8.56 -0.93
CA TYR A 30 -31.76 -7.65 -0.81
C TYR A 30 -32.30 -7.22 -2.20
N MET A 31 -31.43 -6.85 -3.13
CA MET A 31 -31.84 -6.50 -4.50
C MET A 31 -32.47 -7.69 -5.26
N ARG A 32 -31.98 -8.92 -5.02
CA ARG A 32 -32.60 -10.14 -5.58
C ARG A 32 -34.02 -10.33 -5.04
N SER A 33 -34.21 -10.14 -3.73
CA SER A 33 -35.54 -10.20 -3.11
C SER A 33 -36.48 -9.12 -3.65
N LEU A 34 -36.00 -7.87 -3.78
CA LEU A 34 -36.78 -6.79 -4.39
C LEU A 34 -37.18 -7.12 -5.82
N SER A 35 -36.27 -7.68 -6.63
CA SER A 35 -36.57 -8.05 -8.02
C SER A 35 -37.69 -9.10 -8.11
N GLN A 36 -37.67 -10.11 -7.22
CA GLN A 36 -38.73 -11.13 -7.13
C GLN A 36 -40.08 -10.51 -6.72
N GLN A 37 -40.08 -9.60 -5.74
CA GLN A 37 -41.28 -8.88 -5.31
C GLN A 37 -41.83 -7.97 -6.41
N THR A 38 -40.96 -7.28 -7.14
CA THR A 38 -41.32 -6.41 -8.27
C THR A 38 -42.01 -7.22 -9.36
N PHE A 39 -41.43 -8.35 -9.75
CA PHE A 39 -42.02 -9.25 -10.74
C PHE A 39 -43.40 -9.76 -10.28
N SER A 40 -43.49 -10.24 -9.04
CA SER A 40 -44.75 -10.76 -8.49
C SER A 40 -45.86 -9.70 -8.43
N SER A 41 -45.49 -8.44 -8.14
CA SER A 41 -46.42 -7.32 -8.04
C SER A 41 -46.87 -6.82 -9.41
N ALA A 42 -45.95 -6.83 -10.40
CA ALA A 42 -46.27 -6.51 -11.79
C ALA A 42 -47.26 -7.52 -12.38
N MET A 43 -47.06 -8.82 -12.11
CA MET A 43 -48.00 -9.88 -12.55
C MET A 43 -49.40 -9.74 -11.94
N ARG A 44 -49.52 -9.08 -10.79
CA ARG A 44 -50.81 -8.78 -10.13
C ARG A 44 -51.41 -7.44 -10.55
N GLY A 45 -50.78 -6.71 -11.49
CA GLY A 45 -51.22 -5.39 -11.94
C GLY A 45 -51.03 -4.26 -10.90
N ASN A 46 -50.28 -4.50 -9.82
CA ASN A 46 -50.08 -3.50 -8.77
C ASN A 46 -48.90 -2.58 -9.08
N PHE A 47 -49.07 -1.72 -10.08
CA PHE A 47 -48.01 -0.85 -10.59
C PHE A 47 -47.53 0.21 -9.59
N GLY A 48 -48.41 0.68 -8.69
CA GLY A 48 -48.01 1.59 -7.61
C GLY A 48 -46.98 0.95 -6.68
N HIS A 49 -47.19 -0.30 -6.29
CA HIS A 49 -46.23 -1.04 -5.47
C HIS A 49 -44.94 -1.36 -6.24
N VAL A 50 -45.03 -1.67 -7.54
CA VAL A 50 -43.87 -1.87 -8.43
C VAL A 50 -42.95 -0.64 -8.42
N MET A 51 -43.51 0.58 -8.54
CA MET A 51 -42.72 1.82 -8.50
C MET A 51 -41.98 1.99 -7.17
N VAL A 52 -42.62 1.68 -6.04
CA VAL A 52 -41.98 1.73 -4.72
C VAL A 52 -40.83 0.73 -4.61
N LEU A 53 -41.01 -0.49 -5.10
CA LEU A 53 -39.97 -1.51 -5.08
C LEU A 53 -38.77 -1.15 -5.98
N MET A 54 -39.04 -0.59 -7.17
CA MET A 54 -37.99 -0.10 -8.06
C MET A 54 -37.19 1.05 -7.46
N LEU A 55 -37.85 2.00 -6.77
CA LEU A 55 -37.17 3.06 -6.05
C LEU A 55 -36.23 2.51 -4.97
N ARG A 56 -36.72 1.55 -4.17
CA ARG A 56 -35.90 0.88 -3.14
C ARG A 56 -34.71 0.15 -3.76
N GLN A 57 -34.90 -0.47 -4.93
CA GLN A 57 -33.84 -1.18 -5.64
C GLN A 57 -32.77 -0.21 -6.15
N SER A 58 -33.16 0.96 -6.68
CA SER A 58 -32.22 2.00 -7.10
C SER A 58 -31.36 2.51 -5.93
N VAL A 59 -31.97 2.74 -4.76
CA VAL A 59 -31.24 3.14 -3.55
C VAL A 59 -30.26 2.05 -3.09
N ALA A 60 -30.69 0.78 -3.11
CA ALA A 60 -29.83 -0.34 -2.75
C ALA A 60 -28.64 -0.47 -3.71
N GLU A 61 -28.86 -0.27 -5.01
CA GLU A 61 -27.80 -0.30 -6.02
C GLU A 61 -26.78 0.84 -5.82
N GLY A 62 -27.25 2.05 -5.58
CA GLY A 62 -26.39 3.21 -5.26
C GLY A 62 -25.55 2.94 -4.01
N THR A 63 -26.16 2.39 -2.97
CA THR A 63 -25.48 2.01 -1.73
C THR A 63 -24.43 0.92 -1.96
N GLN A 64 -24.74 -0.08 -2.79
CA GLN A 64 -23.79 -1.13 -3.13
C GLN A 64 -22.58 -0.58 -3.89
N LYS A 65 -22.80 0.33 -4.85
CA LYS A 65 -21.73 1.03 -5.57
C LYS A 65 -20.82 1.80 -4.61
N MET A 66 -21.38 2.50 -3.61
CA MET A 66 -20.60 3.16 -2.57
C MET A 66 -19.73 2.19 -1.77
N PHE A 67 -20.27 1.03 -1.36
CA PHE A 67 -19.46 0.01 -0.66
C PHE A 67 -18.37 -0.59 -1.55
N LYS A 68 -18.62 -0.79 -2.85
CA LYS A 68 -17.59 -1.25 -3.82
C LYS A 68 -16.44 -0.25 -3.91
N ILE A 69 -16.73 1.05 -4.03
CA ILE A 69 -15.71 2.11 -4.05
C ILE A 69 -14.96 2.15 -2.71
N TYR A 70 -15.68 2.09 -1.60
CA TYR A 70 -15.07 2.07 -0.27
C TYR A 70 -14.13 0.89 -0.08
N ARG A 71 -14.53 -0.31 -0.53
CA ARG A 71 -13.70 -1.52 -0.52
C ARG A 71 -12.40 -1.30 -1.30
N LEU A 72 -12.47 -0.75 -2.52
CA LEU A 72 -11.30 -0.43 -3.33
C LEU A 72 -10.37 0.55 -2.61
N ARG A 73 -10.90 1.62 -2.01
CA ARG A 73 -10.11 2.57 -1.22
C ARG A 73 -9.39 1.91 -0.05
N LYS A 74 -10.03 0.96 0.64
CA LYS A 74 -9.37 0.19 1.72
C LYS A 74 -8.28 -0.71 1.18
N TRP A 75 -8.47 -1.33 0.02
CA TRP A 75 -7.41 -2.11 -0.64
C TRP A 75 -6.19 -1.24 -0.98
N PHE A 76 -6.39 -0.06 -1.57
CA PHE A 76 -5.29 0.88 -1.81
C PHE A 76 -4.58 1.33 -0.52
N SER A 77 -5.33 1.47 0.58
CA SER A 77 -4.75 1.78 1.89
C SER A 77 -3.84 0.63 2.37
N VAL A 78 -4.24 -0.63 2.20
CA VAL A 78 -3.38 -1.80 2.50
C VAL A 78 -2.10 -1.74 1.67
N GLN A 79 -2.21 -1.53 0.36
CA GLN A 79 -1.04 -1.44 -0.53
C GLN A 79 -0.08 -0.31 -0.11
N THR A 80 -0.63 0.83 0.32
CA THR A 80 0.17 1.96 0.81
C THR A 80 0.96 1.59 2.07
N VAL A 81 0.33 0.90 3.03
CA VAL A 81 1.00 0.47 4.27
C VAL A 81 2.07 -0.59 3.98
N VAL A 82 1.76 -1.56 3.11
CA VAL A 82 2.72 -2.57 2.66
C VAL A 82 3.92 -1.92 1.99
N HIS A 83 3.70 -0.99 1.06
CA HIS A 83 4.79 -0.29 0.37
C HIS A 83 5.70 0.46 1.35
N LYS A 84 5.13 1.14 2.35
CA LYS A 84 5.90 1.82 3.40
C LYS A 84 6.74 0.85 4.23
N LEU A 85 6.21 -0.32 4.55
CA LEU A 85 6.93 -1.37 5.27
C LEU A 85 8.07 -1.94 4.43
N SER A 86 7.82 -2.24 3.15
CA SER A 86 8.84 -2.77 2.22
C SER A 86 10.00 -1.79 2.06
N LEU A 87 9.73 -0.49 1.87
CA LEU A 87 10.79 0.52 1.79
C LEU A 87 11.64 0.52 3.06
N ARG A 88 11.03 0.51 4.25
CA ARG A 88 11.79 0.46 5.52
C ARG A 88 12.62 -0.81 5.65
N PHE A 89 12.11 -1.95 5.22
CA PHE A 89 12.83 -3.22 5.28
C PHE A 89 14.09 -3.18 4.39
N HIS A 90 13.96 -2.68 3.16
CA HIS A 90 15.10 -2.53 2.24
C HIS A 90 16.13 -1.50 2.74
N TRP A 91 15.68 -0.34 3.23
CA TRP A 91 16.58 0.67 3.82
C TRP A 91 17.26 0.17 5.10
N GLY A 92 16.55 -0.61 5.94
CA GLY A 92 17.10 -1.21 7.15
C GLY A 92 18.17 -2.28 6.86
N GLN A 93 17.96 -3.09 5.81
CA GLN A 93 18.99 -4.04 5.34
C GLN A 93 20.20 -3.30 4.74
N ALA A 94 19.98 -2.28 3.91
CA ALA A 94 21.07 -1.50 3.32
C ALA A 94 21.92 -0.81 4.40
N MET A 95 21.31 -0.22 5.43
CA MET A 95 22.04 0.42 6.53
C MET A 95 22.78 -0.60 7.41
N ARG A 96 22.25 -1.82 7.61
CA ARG A 96 23.01 -2.87 8.31
C ARG A 96 24.25 -3.28 7.53
N LEU A 97 24.14 -3.48 6.22
CA LEU A 97 25.29 -3.81 5.38
C LEU A 97 26.35 -2.71 5.42
N LEU A 98 25.94 -1.43 5.37
CA LEU A 98 26.88 -0.30 5.50
C LEU A 98 27.55 -0.27 6.89
N THR A 99 26.81 -0.55 7.96
CA THR A 99 27.36 -0.57 9.33
C THR A 99 28.32 -1.76 9.55
N GLU A 100 28.01 -2.92 8.97
CA GLU A 100 28.89 -4.10 8.99
C GLU A 100 30.16 -3.86 8.18
N MET A 101 30.05 -3.15 7.04
CA MET A 101 31.21 -2.72 6.26
C MET A 101 32.08 -1.71 7.01
N ASP A 102 31.51 -0.71 7.68
CA ASP A 102 32.28 0.24 8.50
C ASP A 102 32.96 -0.44 9.71
N GLY A 103 32.32 -1.47 10.30
CA GLY A 103 32.91 -2.28 11.36
C GLY A 103 34.13 -3.11 10.93
N LEU A 104 34.18 -3.52 9.65
CA LEU A 104 35.31 -4.23 9.03
C LEU A 104 36.49 -3.30 8.70
N TYR A 105 36.30 -1.98 8.73
CA TYR A 105 37.36 -0.97 8.58
C TYR A 105 37.78 -0.33 9.93
N SER A 106 37.50 -0.99 11.05
CA SER A 106 38.18 -0.65 12.31
C SER A 106 39.65 -1.07 12.23
N LEU A 107 40.49 -0.11 11.83
CA LEU A 107 41.95 -0.21 11.69
C LEU A 107 42.56 -0.99 12.87
N PRO A 108 43.45 -1.97 12.63
CA PRO A 108 44.32 -2.46 13.68
C PRO A 108 45.19 -1.30 14.14
N SER A 109 45.15 -1.01 15.44
CA SER A 109 46.14 -0.20 16.12
C SER A 109 47.49 -0.92 16.09
N THR A 110 48.23 -0.74 15.02
CA THR A 110 49.65 -1.06 14.91
C THR A 110 50.26 0.20 14.34
N GLY A 111 50.87 1.05 15.14
CA GLY A 111 52.22 0.78 15.64
C GLY A 111 53.11 1.81 14.96
N ILE A 112 53.85 2.55 15.77
CA ILE A 112 54.83 3.54 15.36
C ILE A 112 55.70 2.94 14.23
N ILE A 113 55.70 3.53 13.04
CA ILE A 113 56.74 3.31 12.03
C ILE A 113 57.15 4.68 11.50
N ASP A 114 58.47 4.87 11.57
CA ASP A 114 59.22 6.09 11.37
C ASP A 114 59.05 6.72 9.98
N LYS A 115 59.24 8.04 9.97
CA LYS A 115 59.49 8.83 8.78
C LYS A 115 60.83 8.42 8.17
N GLU A 116 60.82 7.48 7.25
CA GLU A 116 61.85 7.33 6.22
C GLU A 116 61.43 6.15 5.34
N ASP A 117 60.75 6.43 4.23
CA ASP A 117 61.18 5.88 2.96
C ASP A 117 60.45 6.57 1.80
N VAL A 118 61.29 7.30 1.09
CA VAL A 118 61.05 8.01 -0.16
C VAL A 118 61.14 7.00 -1.32
N ALA A 119 60.44 7.33 -2.40
CA ALA A 119 60.62 6.85 -3.77
C ALA A 119 59.89 5.56 -4.20
N ALA A 120 58.73 5.76 -4.85
CA ALA A 120 58.45 5.27 -6.20
C ALA A 120 57.16 5.92 -6.76
N GLN A 121 57.33 7.11 -7.34
CA GLN A 121 56.76 7.64 -8.60
C GLN A 121 55.75 6.78 -9.45
N PRO A 122 55.08 7.32 -10.50
CA PRO A 122 54.25 8.55 -10.61
C PRO A 122 53.13 8.43 -11.70
N TRP A 123 51.84 8.42 -11.38
CA TRP A 123 50.73 8.66 -12.35
C TRP A 123 49.45 8.74 -11.51
N VAL A 124 48.58 9.74 -11.55
CA VAL A 124 48.12 10.60 -12.63
C VAL A 124 47.82 11.99 -12.04
N VAL A 125 48.28 13.00 -12.76
CA VAL A 125 48.06 14.42 -12.51
C VAL A 125 46.56 14.75 -12.72
N MET A 126 45.99 15.51 -11.77
CA MET A 126 45.18 16.73 -11.96
C MET A 126 44.71 17.03 -13.40
N THR A 127 43.50 17.51 -13.73
CA THR A 127 42.71 18.58 -13.10
C THR A 127 41.47 18.87 -13.98
N THR A 128 40.37 19.21 -13.30
CA THR A 128 39.38 20.28 -13.58
C THR A 128 38.61 20.40 -14.91
N GLU A 129 37.27 20.42 -14.70
CA GLU A 129 36.29 21.42 -15.18
C GLU A 129 36.00 21.58 -16.69
N PHE A 130 34.74 21.41 -17.11
CA PHE A 130 33.81 22.52 -17.32
C PHE A 130 32.40 22.07 -17.74
N HIS A 131 31.41 22.85 -17.31
CA HIS A 131 29.99 22.85 -17.69
C HIS A 131 29.70 22.89 -19.21
N ARG A 132 28.56 22.32 -19.64
CA ARG A 132 27.26 22.99 -19.97
C ARG A 132 26.50 22.22 -21.06
N ASN A 133 25.18 22.17 -20.87
CA ASN A 133 24.07 22.15 -21.85
C ASN A 133 24.37 21.82 -23.31
N ASP A 134 23.66 20.85 -23.88
CA ASP A 134 22.37 21.08 -24.56
C ASP A 134 21.51 19.80 -24.55
#